data_AF-A0A3P7SXT7-F1
#
_entry.id   AF-A0A3P7SXT7-F1
#
_cell.length_a   1.000
_cell.length_b   1.000
_cell.length_c   1.000
_cell.angle_alpha   90.00
_cell.angle_beta   90.00
_cell.angle_gamma   90.00
#
_symmetry.space_group_name_H-M   'P 1'
#
loop_
_entity.id
_entity.type
_entity.pdbx_description
1 polymer ?
#
loop_
_entity_poly.entity_id
_entity_poly.type
_entity_poly.pdbx_seq_one_letter_code
_entity_poly.pdbx_strand_id
1 'polypeptide(L)' 'MEELGPVCEKFDVWLHVDAAYAGSAFICPEYRHYLKGVEYTSSFCFNPHKWLLTNFDYLLEILDWFQEFNRTKPKKFSR' A
#
# COMPACT_ATOMS: atom_id res chain seq x y z
N MET A 1 -4.97 9.16 0.34
CA MET A 1 -4.51 8.74 -1.01
C MET A 1 -5.51 9.12 -2.10
N GLU A 2 -6.76 9.41 -1.75
CA GLU A 2 -7.85 9.76 -2.69
C GLU A 2 -7.56 10.89 -3.67
N GLU A 3 -6.71 11.85 -3.32
CA GLU A 3 -6.38 12.95 -4.23
C GLU A 3 -5.36 12.53 -5.30
N LEU A 4 -4.35 11.74 -4.91
CA LEU A 4 -3.27 11.31 -5.80
C LEU A 4 -3.64 10.07 -6.62
N GLY A 5 -4.43 9.16 -6.05
CA GLY A 5 -4.80 7.89 -6.67
C GLY A 5 -5.40 8.02 -8.08
N PRO A 6 -6.46 8.83 -8.27
CA PRO A 6 -7.07 9.04 -9.59
C PRO A 6 -6.11 9.69 -10.61
N VAL A 7 -5.17 10.53 -10.15
CA VAL A 7 -4.16 11.14 -11.01
C VAL A 7 -3.16 10.08 -11.48
N CYS A 8 -2.62 9.29 -10.55
CA CYS A 8 -1.72 8.19 -10.87
C CYS A 8 -2.38 7.20 -11.85
N GLU A 9 -3.64 6.84 -11.62
CA GLU A 9 -4.40 5.98 -12.54
C GLU A 9 -4.60 6.60 -13.92
N LYS A 10 -4.97 7.89 -13.98
CA LYS A 10 -5.17 8.62 -15.26
C LYS A 10 -3.92 8.66 -16.11
N PHE A 11 -2.75 8.77 -15.50
CA PHE A 11 -1.46 8.89 -16.19
C PHE A 11 -0.66 7.59 -16.24
N ASP A 12 -1.24 6.46 -15.81
CA ASP A 12 -0.58 5.13 -15.77
C ASP A 12 0.74 5.16 -14.95
N VAL A 13 0.74 5.90 -13.84
CA VAL A 13 1.89 6.06 -12.94
C VAL A 13 1.76 5.13 -11.75
N TRP A 14 2.86 4.45 -11.41
CA TRP A 14 2.95 3.60 -10.23
C TRP A 14 2.77 4.43 -8.94
N LEU A 15 1.84 4.01 -8.08
CA LEU A 15 1.62 4.63 -6.77
C LEU A 15 2.08 3.68 -5.66
N HIS A 16 3.26 3.96 -5.10
CA HIS A 16 3.80 3.25 -3.94
C HIS A 16 3.43 3.98 -2.64
N VAL A 17 2.97 3.24 -1.63
CA VAL A 17 2.75 3.76 -0.28
C VAL A 17 3.83 3.24 0.65
N ASP A 18 4.70 4.17 1.06
CA ASP A 18 5.61 3.96 2.17
C ASP A 18 4.88 4.25 3.49
N ALA A 19 4.49 3.18 4.18
CA ALA A 19 3.96 3.20 5.53
C ALA A 19 4.92 2.52 6.51
N ALA A 20 6.24 2.63 6.30
CA ALA A 20 7.26 1.95 7.08
C ALA A 20 7.03 2.05 8.60
N TYR A 21 6.68 3.23 9.10
CA TYR A 21 6.36 3.43 10.52
C TYR A 21 4.87 3.20 10.82
N ALA A 22 3.99 3.98 10.20
CA ALA A 22 2.58 4.03 10.56
C ALA A 22 1.74 2.83 10.07
N GLY A 23 2.26 2.01 9.16
CA GLY A 23 1.52 0.89 8.55
C GLY A 23 1.05 -0.15 9.57
N SER A 24 1.82 -0.35 10.64
CA SER A 24 1.45 -1.22 11.77
C SER A 24 0.16 -0.78 12.48
N ALA A 25 -0.15 0.53 12.47
CA ALA A 25 -1.36 1.05 13.11
C ALA A 25 -2.64 0.56 12.43
N PHE A 26 -2.60 0.18 11.14
CA PHE A 26 -3.78 -0.24 10.39
C PHE A 26 -4.28 -1.64 10.76
N ILE A 27 -3.53 -2.38 11.59
CA ILE A 27 -4.03 -3.58 12.27
C ILE A 27 -5.30 -3.22 13.07
N CYS A 28 -5.27 -2.10 13.79
CA CYS A 28 -6.41 -1.60 14.56
C CYS A 28 -7.47 -0.99 13.62
N PRO A 29 -8.73 -1.44 13.68
CA PRO A 29 -9.81 -0.93 12.83
C PRO A 29 -10.00 0.59 12.89
N GLU A 30 -9.77 1.19 14.06
CA GLU A 30 -9.97 2.62 14.34
C GLU A 30 -9.06 3.52 13.50
N TYR A 31 -7.89 3.02 13.06
CA TYR A 31 -6.94 3.77 12.24
C TYR A 31 -7.08 3.53 10.74
N ARG A 32 -7.94 2.59 10.31
CA ARG A 32 -8.08 2.27 8.87
C ARG A 32 -8.71 3.39 8.05
N HIS A 33 -9.30 4.40 8.67
CA HIS A 33 -9.79 5.58 7.96
C HIS A 33 -8.65 6.35 7.25
N TYR A 34 -7.40 6.22 7.70
CA TYR A 34 -6.23 6.76 7.00
C TYR A 34 -5.87 6.00 5.71
N LEU A 35 -6.39 4.78 5.51
CA LEU A 35 -6.21 4.00 4.29
C LEU A 35 -7.17 4.42 3.15
N LYS A 36 -7.89 5.53 3.29
CA LYS A 36 -8.81 6.00 2.25
C LYS A 36 -8.06 6.28 0.93
N GLY A 37 -8.45 5.59 -0.14
CA GLY A 37 -7.77 5.63 -1.43
C GLY A 37 -6.62 4.63 -1.58
N VAL A 38 -6.44 3.68 -0.66
CA VAL A 38 -5.42 2.62 -0.78
C VAL A 38 -5.68 1.69 -1.98
N GLU A 39 -6.91 1.66 -2.47
CA GLU A 39 -7.31 0.92 -3.68
C GLU A 39 -6.60 1.38 -4.96
N TYR A 40 -6.09 2.60 -4.99
CA TYR A 40 -5.32 3.12 -6.12
C TYR A 40 -3.84 2.74 -6.09
N THR A 41 -3.39 2.10 -4.99
CA THR A 41 -1.98 1.83 -4.76
C THR A 41 -1.52 0.57 -5.49
N SER A 42 -0.33 0.65 -6.05
CA SER A 42 0.30 -0.46 -6.77
C SER A 42 1.13 -1.32 -5.83
N SER A 43 1.78 -0.70 -4.84
CA SER A 43 2.44 -1.42 -3.75
C SER A 43 2.32 -0.68 -2.42
N PHE A 44 2.41 -1.45 -1.34
CA PHE A 44 2.29 -0.97 0.03
C PHE A 44 3.38 -1.61 0.89
N CYS A 45 4.05 -0.82 1.72
CA CYS A 45 5.15 -1.27 2.54
C CYS A 45 4.99 -0.82 4.00
N PHE A 46 5.31 -1.70 4.95
CA PHE A 46 5.49 -1.31 6.35
C PHE A 46 6.56 -2.15 7.07
N ASN A 47 7.08 -1.62 8.19
CA ASN A 47 8.14 -2.27 8.97
C ASN A 47 7.58 -2.71 10.33
N PRO A 48 7.26 -4.00 10.53
CA PRO A 48 6.86 -4.51 11.83
C PRO A 48 7.89 -4.23 12.93
N HIS A 49 9.18 -4.16 12.60
CA HIS A 49 10.23 -3.91 13.60
C HIS A 49 10.20 -2.50 14.18
N LYS A 50 9.49 -1.55 13.55
CA LYS A 50 9.37 -0.19 14.06
C LYS A 50 8.32 -0.08 15.18
N TRP A 51 7.19 -0.76 15.04
CA TRP A 51 6.05 -0.55 15.96
C TRP A 51 5.35 -1.84 16.44
N LEU A 52 5.78 -3.01 16.00
CA LEU A 52 5.30 -4.33 16.44
C LEU A 52 6.36 -5.16 17.17
N LEU A 53 7.48 -4.53 17.57
CA LEU A 53 8.54 -5.12 18.40
C LEU A 53 9.14 -6.41 17.82
N THR A 54 9.14 -6.57 16.50
CA THR A 54 9.85 -7.66 15.83
C THR A 54 11.35 -7.38 15.74
N ASN A 55 12.15 -8.39 15.38
CA ASN A 55 13.59 -8.22 15.15
C ASN A 55 13.88 -7.15 14.10
N PHE A 56 15.01 -6.47 14.25
CA PHE A 56 15.52 -5.45 13.34
C PHE A 56 15.64 -5.98 11.89
N ASP A 57 15.54 -5.08 10.91
CA ASP A 57 15.57 -5.38 9.46
C ASP A 57 14.40 -6.21 8.88
N TYR A 58 13.30 -6.36 9.62
CA TYR A 58 12.07 -6.97 9.09
C TYR A 58 11.18 -5.96 8.35
N LEU A 59 11.15 -6.05 7.01
CA LEU A 59 10.33 -5.24 6.11
C LEU A 59 9.27 -6.12 5.46
N LEU A 60 8.03 -5.65 5.38
CA LEU A 60 7.00 -6.30 4.56
C LEU A 60 6.57 -5.37 3.44
N GLU A 61 6.74 -5.82 2.20
CA GLU A 61 6.25 -5.16 1.00
C GLU A 61 5.24 -6.06 0.30
N ILE A 62 4.10 -5.47 -0.04
CA ILE A 62 3.04 -6.12 -0.79
C ILE A 62 2.98 -5.45 -2.16
N LEU A 63 3.31 -6.22 -3.19
CA LEU A 63 3.19 -5.83 -4.59
C LEU A 63 1.81 -6.19 -5.12
N ASP A 64 1.37 -5.48 -6.15
CA ASP A 64 0.07 -5.70 -6.78
C ASP A 64 -1.09 -5.66 -5.78
N TRP A 65 -1.00 -4.78 -4.77
CA TRP A 65 -1.90 -4.66 -3.61
C TRP A 65 -3.38 -4.80 -3.97
N PHE A 66 -3.79 -4.26 -5.12
CA PHE A 66 -5.17 -4.30 -5.56
C PHE A 66 -5.56 -5.49 -6.46
N GLN A 67 -4.60 -6.15 -7.15
CA GLN A 67 -4.94 -7.28 -8.03
C GLN A 67 -5.36 -8.53 -7.25
N GLU A 68 -4.92 -8.66 -6.00
CA GLU A 68 -5.29 -9.78 -5.13
C GLU A 68 -6.71 -9.65 -4.55
N PHE A 69 -7.22 -8.42 -4.40
CA PHE A 69 -8.57 -8.14 -3.88
C PHE A 69 -9.66 -7.98 -4.95
N ASN A 70 -9.30 -7.65 -6.20
CA ASN A 70 -10.23 -7.59 -7.34
C ASN A 70 -9.56 -8.13 -8.63
N ARG A 71 -10.02 -9.29 -9.12
CA ARG A 71 -9.53 -10.01 -10.33
C ARG A 71 -9.69 -9.28 -11.67
N THR A 72 -9.79 -7.95 -11.71
CA THR A 72 -10.30 -7.23 -12.91
C THR A 72 -9.28 -6.37 -13.65
N LYS A 73 -8.08 -6.11 -13.13
CA LYS A 73 -7.08 -5.30 -13.85
C LYS A 73 -5.88 -6.15 -14.28
N PRO A 74 -5.56 -6.25 -15.58
CA PRO A 74 -4.38 -6.98 -16.04
C PRO A 74 -3.09 -6.25 -15.60
N LYS A 75 -2.04 -7.02 -15.27
CA LYS A 75 -0.70 -6.47 -15.01
C LYS A 75 -0.21 -5.70 -16.23
N LYS A 76 -0.10 -4.38 -16.13
CA LYS A 76 0.71 -3.60 -17.08
C LYS A 76 2.14 -3.59 -16.55
N PHE A 77 2.88 -4.62 -16.91
CA PHE A 77 4.33 -4.59 -16.76
C PHE A 77 4.87 -3.81 -17.97
N SER A 78 5.03 -2.49 -17.84
CA SER A 78 5.87 -1.76 -18.80
C SER A 78 7.31 -2.14 -18.51
N ARG A 79 8.00 -2.65 -19.53
CA ARG A 79 9.43 -2.99 -19.48
C ARG A 79 10.29 -1.84 -18.98
#